data_AF-A0A7C8FZA1-F1
#
_entry.id   AF-A0A7C8FZA1-F1
#
_cell.length_a   1.000
_cell.length_b   1.000
_cell.length_c   1.000
_cell.angle_alpha   90.00
_cell.angle_beta   90.00
_cell.angle_gamma   90.00
#
_symmetry.space_group_name_H-M   'P 1'
#
loop_
_entity.id
_entity.type
_entity.pdbx_description
1 polymer ?
#
loop_
_entity_poly.entity_id
_entity_poly.type
_entity_poly.pdbx_seq_one_letter_code
_entity_poly.pdbx_strand_id
1 'polypeptide(L)'
;MVAIEEEDAEIAFSASQQALLAALVALLADEREHDSLRTASRKTEVLLADAGLRPAQIGPILGKKPDTVRVAINRARQAAAKSAKKLSESKGE
;
A
#
# COMPACT_ATOMS: atom_id res chain seq x y z
N MET A 1 17.94 33.50 -16.01
CA MET A 1 17.27 32.75 -14.93
C MET A 1 16.15 31.93 -15.57
N VAL A 2 15.79 30.79 -14.99
CA VAL A 2 14.86 29.74 -15.49
C VAL A 2 15.52 28.63 -16.32
N ALA A 3 16.26 27.77 -15.64
CA ALA A 3 16.64 26.42 -16.11
C ALA A 3 16.47 25.38 -14.98
N ILE A 4 15.66 25.69 -13.97
CA ILE A 4 15.53 24.87 -12.73
C ILE A 4 14.20 24.09 -12.72
N GLU A 5 13.24 24.40 -13.60
CA GLU A 5 11.88 23.82 -13.50
C GLU A 5 11.69 22.51 -14.28
N GLU A 6 12.51 22.20 -15.29
CA GLU A 6 12.33 20.99 -16.11
C GLU A 6 12.93 19.72 -15.48
N GLU A 7 14.06 19.84 -14.79
CA GLU A 7 14.78 18.69 -14.21
C GLU A 7 14.01 18.09 -13.01
N ASP A 8 13.38 18.94 -12.19
CA ASP A 8 12.53 18.51 -11.07
C ASP A 8 11.24 17.82 -11.54
N ALA A 9 10.68 18.22 -12.68
CA ALA A 9 9.50 17.60 -13.26
C ALA A 9 9.81 16.19 -13.79
N GLU A 10 10.98 15.99 -14.39
CA GLU A 10 11.42 14.70 -14.92
C GLU A 10 11.71 13.69 -13.81
N ILE A 11 12.33 14.13 -12.71
CA ILE A 11 12.58 13.30 -11.52
C ILE A 11 11.25 12.92 -10.84
N ALA A 12 10.31 13.86 -10.70
CA ALA A 12 8.99 13.60 -10.14
C ALA A 12 8.16 12.65 -11.02
N PHE A 13 8.27 12.77 -12.35
CA PHE A 13 7.62 11.88 -13.31
C PHE A 13 8.21 10.46 -13.26
N SER A 14 9.54 10.33 -13.20
CA SER A 14 10.24 9.05 -13.02
C SER A 14 9.85 8.36 -11.70
N ALA A 15 9.80 9.11 -10.59
CA ALA A 15 9.34 8.60 -9.30
C ALA A 15 7.86 8.14 -9.36
N SER A 16 7.02 8.81 -10.15
CA SER A 16 5.63 8.39 -10.36
C SER A 16 5.51 7.09 -11.18
N GLN A 17 6.37 6.89 -12.19
CA GLN A 17 6.42 5.66 -12.97
C GLN A 17 6.90 4.46 -12.15
N GLN A 18 7.92 4.66 -11.31
CA GLN A 18 8.40 3.63 -10.39
C GLN A 18 7.32 3.23 -9.37
N ALA A 19 6.57 4.20 -8.84
CA ALA A 19 5.45 3.94 -7.95
C ALA A 19 4.31 3.16 -8.64
N LEU A 20 4.03 3.47 -9.92
CA LEU A 20 3.04 2.74 -10.72
C LEU A 20 3.49 1.30 -10.99
N LEU A 21 4.76 1.09 -11.37
CA LEU A 21 5.33 -0.24 -11.57
C LEU A 21 5.30 -1.07 -10.27
N ALA A 22 5.68 -0.48 -9.15
CA ALA A 22 5.58 -1.14 -7.83
C ALA A 22 4.13 -1.51 -7.50
N ALA A 23 3.16 -0.64 -7.84
CA ALA A 23 1.75 -0.90 -7.64
C ALA A 23 1.23 -2.07 -8.50
N LEU A 24 1.63 -2.13 -9.77
CA LEU A 24 1.29 -3.23 -10.68
C LEU A 24 1.89 -4.55 -10.21
N VAL A 25 3.15 -4.56 -9.76
CA VAL A 25 3.80 -5.76 -9.21
C VAL A 25 3.10 -6.22 -7.92
N ALA A 26 2.76 -5.29 -7.03
CA ALA A 26 2.03 -5.60 -5.80
C ALA A 26 0.65 -6.20 -6.10
N LEU A 27 -0.06 -5.70 -7.12
CA LEU A 27 -1.34 -6.24 -7.54
C LEU A 27 -1.23 -7.66 -8.13
N LEU A 28 -0.24 -7.90 -8.99
CA LEU A 28 0.01 -9.24 -9.56
C LEU A 28 0.43 -10.25 -8.49
N ALA A 29 1.17 -9.80 -7.47
CA ALA A 29 1.50 -10.63 -6.31
C ALA A 29 0.25 -10.96 -5.48
N ASP A 30 -0.62 -9.98 -5.24
CA ASP A 30 -1.90 -10.15 -4.55
C ASP A 30 -2.81 -11.16 -5.27
N GLU A 31 -2.96 -11.03 -6.60
CA GLU A 31 -3.75 -11.96 -7.42
C GLU A 31 -3.22 -13.40 -7.34
N ARG A 32 -1.89 -13.58 -7.40
CA ARG A 32 -1.26 -14.90 -7.23
C ARG A 32 -1.44 -15.48 -5.83
N GLU A 33 -1.38 -14.65 -4.79
CA GLU A 33 -1.59 -15.11 -3.42
C GLU A 33 -3.06 -15.49 -3.18
N HIS A 34 -4.00 -14.79 -3.82
CA HIS A 34 -5.44 -15.06 -3.77
C HIS A 34 -5.86 -16.40 -4.38
N ASP A 35 -5.16 -16.86 -5.42
CA ASP A 35 -5.34 -18.20 -6.00
C ASP A 35 -4.81 -19.31 -5.08
N SER A 36 -3.99 -18.97 -4.09
CA SER A 36 -3.49 -19.90 -3.08
C SER A 36 -4.35 -19.85 -1.82
N LEU A 37 -4.74 -21.01 -1.29
CA LEU A 37 -5.68 -21.22 -0.18
C LEU A 37 -5.23 -20.68 1.21
N ARG A 38 -4.52 -19.55 1.31
CA ARG A 38 -4.08 -18.95 2.58
C ARG A 38 -4.99 -17.81 3.04
N THR A 39 -5.66 -18.06 4.18
CA THR A 39 -5.89 -17.11 5.28
C THR A 39 -6.02 -15.63 4.91
N ALA A 40 -7.26 -15.21 4.65
CA ALA A 40 -7.72 -13.82 4.59
C ALA A 40 -6.88 -12.87 3.71
N SER A 41 -7.30 -12.73 2.45
CA SER A 41 -7.02 -11.61 1.56
C SER A 41 -6.59 -10.33 2.29
N ARG A 42 -5.32 -9.94 2.13
CA ARG A 42 -4.87 -8.61 2.59
C ARG A 42 -5.42 -7.59 1.60
N LYS A 43 -5.99 -6.51 2.13
CA LYS A 43 -6.56 -5.46 1.28
C LYS A 43 -5.48 -4.84 0.40
N THR A 44 -5.74 -4.69 -0.89
CA THR A 44 -4.80 -4.12 -1.87
C THR A 44 -4.29 -2.73 -1.47
N GLU A 45 -5.10 -1.88 -0.82
CA GLU A 45 -4.64 -0.59 -0.29
C GLU A 45 -3.48 -0.72 0.71
N VAL A 46 -3.45 -1.81 1.47
CA VAL A 46 -2.43 -2.09 2.49
C VAL A 46 -1.15 -2.55 1.82
N LEU A 47 -1.24 -3.40 0.80
CA LEU A 47 -0.08 -3.83 0.02
C LEU A 47 0.61 -2.66 -0.68
N LEU A 48 -0.18 -1.77 -1.29
CA LEU A 48 0.34 -0.56 -1.92
C LEU A 48 0.96 0.41 -0.90
N ALA A 49 0.38 0.52 0.29
CA ALA A 49 0.95 1.33 1.36
C ALA A 49 2.26 0.73 1.93
N ASP A 50 2.34 -0.60 2.03
CA ASP A 50 3.56 -1.32 2.43
C ASP A 50 4.68 -1.16 1.37
N ALA A 51 4.31 -0.97 0.10
CA ALA A 51 5.22 -0.60 -0.99
C ALA A 51 5.65 0.89 -0.99
N GLY A 52 5.22 1.68 0.02
CA GLY A 52 5.65 3.07 0.20
C GLY A 52 4.77 4.12 -0.48
N LEU A 53 3.65 3.73 -1.11
CA LEU A 53 2.75 4.70 -1.71
C LEU A 53 1.92 5.43 -0.64
N ARG A 54 1.74 6.74 -0.83
CA ARG A 54 0.89 7.55 0.05
C ARG A 54 -0.58 7.37 -0.32
N PRO A 55 -1.54 7.56 0.61
CA PRO A 55 -2.98 7.47 0.30
C PRO A 55 -3.44 8.35 -0.87
N ALA A 56 -2.79 9.49 -1.09
CA ALA A 56 -3.05 10.38 -2.23
C ALA A 56 -2.64 9.78 -3.58
N GLN A 57 -1.64 8.90 -3.60
CA GLN A 57 -1.18 8.18 -4.80
C GLN A 57 -2.00 6.90 -5.02
N ILE A 58 -2.36 6.21 -3.94
CA ILE A 58 -3.16 4.98 -3.98
C ILE A 58 -4.60 5.25 -4.43
N GLY A 59 -5.19 6.36 -3.99
CA GLY A 59 -6.58 6.72 -4.30
C GLY A 59 -6.89 6.69 -5.81
N PRO A 60 -6.16 7.45 -6.64
CA PRO A 60 -6.32 7.43 -8.10
C PRO A 60 -6.12 6.04 -8.72
N ILE A 61 -5.13 5.26 -8.25
CA ILE A 61 -4.85 3.90 -8.76
C ILE A 61 -6.06 2.97 -8.54
N LEU A 62 -6.75 3.10 -7.42
CA LEU A 62 -7.87 2.23 -7.04
C LEU A 62 -9.26 2.84 -7.27
N GLY A 63 -9.34 4.04 -7.86
CA GLY A 63 -10.61 4.77 -8.00
C GLY A 63 -11.27 5.15 -6.66
N LYS A 64 -10.47 5.34 -5.60
CA LYS A 64 -10.94 5.62 -4.23
C LYS A 64 -10.51 7.00 -3.76
N LYS A 65 -11.29 7.61 -2.85
CA LYS A 65 -10.89 8.85 -2.19
C LYS A 65 -9.68 8.59 -1.26
N PRO A 66 -8.67 9.48 -1.21
CA PRO A 66 -7.50 9.31 -0.36
C PRO A 66 -7.82 9.08 1.13
N ASP A 67 -8.87 9.73 1.65
CA ASP A 67 -9.30 9.55 3.03
C ASP A 67 -9.82 8.13 3.30
N THR A 68 -10.57 7.57 2.35
CA THR A 68 -11.05 6.19 2.43
C THR A 68 -9.88 5.20 2.48
N VAL A 69 -8.85 5.44 1.66
CA VAL A 69 -7.63 4.64 1.66
C VAL A 69 -6.90 4.75 3.01
N ARG A 70 -6.76 5.97 3.55
CA ARG A 70 -6.13 6.19 4.86
C ARG A 70 -6.85 5.43 5.97
N VAL A 71 -8.19 5.47 6.00
CA VAL A 71 -9.00 4.73 6.97
C VAL A 71 -8.82 3.22 6.81
N ALA A 72 -8.80 2.72 5.57
CA ALA A 72 -8.61 1.29 5.29
C ALA A 72 -7.26 0.78 5.82
N ILE A 73 -6.17 1.52 5.55
CA ILE A 73 -4.82 1.19 6.02
C ILE A 73 -4.77 1.19 7.55
N ASN A 74 -5.30 2.24 8.19
CA ASN A 74 -5.29 2.35 9.65
C ASN A 74 -6.06 1.21 10.34
N ARG A 75 -7.23 0.85 9.80
CA ARG A 75 -8.02 -0.28 10.33
C ARG A 75 -7.27 -1.60 10.20
N ALA A 76 -6.61 -1.84 9.06
CA ALA A 76 -5.82 -3.05 8.84
C ALA A 76 -4.64 -3.14 9.82
N ARG A 77 -3.92 -2.04 10.05
CA ARG A 77 -2.80 -1.98 11.02
C ARG A 77 -3.27 -2.23 12.46
N GLN A 78 -4.40 -1.64 12.86
CA GLN A 78 -4.98 -1.88 14.18
C GLN A 78 -5.41 -3.34 14.37
N ALA A 79 -6.01 -3.96 13.35
CA ALA A 79 -6.36 -5.37 13.39
C ALA A 79 -5.13 -6.26 13.56
N ALA A 80 -4.05 -5.98 12.81
CA ALA A 80 -2.79 -6.71 12.93
C ALA A 80 -2.17 -6.58 14.33
N ALA A 81 -2.16 -5.36 14.90
CA ALA A 81 -1.63 -5.10 16.24
C ALA A 81 -2.42 -5.86 17.33
N LYS A 82 -3.75 -5.91 17.23
CA LYS A 82 -4.59 -6.68 18.16
C LYS A 82 -4.31 -8.18 18.09
N SER A 83 -4.17 -8.72 16.88
CA SER A 83 -3.83 -10.13 16.68
C SER A 83 -2.46 -10.48 17.26
N ALA A 84 -1.46 -9.62 17.07
CA ALA A 84 -0.12 -9.80 17.64
C ALA A 84 -0.15 -9.82 19.18
N LYS A 85 -0.90 -8.91 19.82
CA LYS A 85 -1.05 -8.87 21.28
C LYS A 85 -1.68 -10.15 21.84
N LYS A 86 -2.74 -10.65 21.21
CA LYS A 86 -3.41 -11.89 21.62
C LYS A 86 -2.49 -13.11 21.55
N LEU A 87 -1.62 -13.16 20.54
CA LEU A 87 -0.65 -14.25 20.36
C LEU A 87 0.51 -14.20 21.38
N SER A 88 0.91 -13.00 21.83
CA SER A 88 1.91 -12.86 22.90
C SER A 88 1.37 -13.23 24.27
N GLU A 89 0.09 -12.96 24.53
CA GLU A 89 -0.58 -13.32 25.80
C GLU A 89 -0.79 -14.83 25.93
N SER A 90 -1.06 -15.54 24.83
CA SER A 90 -1.28 -16.99 24.84
C SER A 90 -0.01 -17.86 24.90
N LYS A 91 1.19 -17.26 24.83
CA LYS A 91 2.48 -17.99 24.91
C LYS A 91 3.17 -17.83 26.27
N GLY A 92 2.58 -17.06 27.17
CA GLY A 92 3.12 -16.78 28.51
C GLY A 92 2.44 -17.58 29.64
N GLU A 93 1.55 -18.52 29.33
CA GLU A 93 0.93 -19.47 30.27
C GLU A 93 1.50 -20.88 30.08
#